data_AF-A0A5C6GE63-F1
#
_entry.id   AF-A0A5C6GE63-F1
#
_cell.length_a   1.000
_cell.length_b   1.000
_cell.length_c   1.000
_cell.angle_alpha   90.00
_cell.angle_beta   90.00
_cell.angle_gamma   90.00
#
_symmetry.space_group_name_H-M   'P 1'
#
loop_
_entity.id
_entity.type
_entity.pdbx_description
1 polymer ?
#
loop_
_entity_poly.entity_id
_entity_poly.type
_entity_poly.pdbx_seq_one_letter_code
_entity_poly.pdbx_strand_id
1 'polypeptide(L)'
;MIVSKAVWLITCWLWHTAVVEATPTTPRPLPAYPVSMAQHGKIYLVVREGPENLGSPGYFRSRGGISQALLHAPRASEHSIGAQDLAGVEMLFEADDIFARRDAWMEIVNQGGPDHAQRVWIYCIATGPNLRPVEVPDALPNARPVTRVLGGLPWSQIVRWTALEGHNAQVRDLFQHMVENDGPVLPAGVDNIELSWMHNDDYNPAWQAYGAVLGIPPDVFENLEGLTEHDVARDLMRLVTSSRLVPDEQSRQVLRGLLDWDMDAEPERDFPLLRYGQPTMLEAAALSRIPWERVQIPPSLQVAVVSGVIAVGQCSAALDAVRKTFEKGPKGRRGVAS
;
A
#
# COMPACT_ATOMS: atom_id res chain seq x y z
N MET A 1 -46.19 9.33 36.81
CA MET A 1 -45.89 7.91 36.54
C MET A 1 -44.45 7.82 36.06
N ILE A 2 -43.54 7.43 36.96
CA ILE A 2 -42.11 7.33 36.67
C ILE A 2 -41.82 5.87 36.37
N VAL A 3 -41.70 5.54 35.09
CA VAL A 3 -41.25 4.21 34.67
C VAL A 3 -39.78 4.12 35.07
N SER A 4 -39.46 3.18 35.96
CA SER A 4 -38.14 2.99 36.53
C SER A 4 -37.12 2.68 35.43
N LYS A 5 -35.96 3.35 35.47
CA LYS A 5 -34.80 3.13 34.57
C LYS A 5 -34.37 1.65 34.48
N ALA A 6 -34.75 0.82 35.45
CA ALA A 6 -34.52 -0.61 35.45
C ALA A 6 -35.25 -1.36 34.32
N VAL A 7 -36.43 -0.90 33.89
CA VAL A 7 -37.21 -1.56 32.83
C VAL A 7 -36.54 -1.36 31.46
N TRP A 8 -35.95 -0.20 31.21
CA TRP A 8 -35.23 0.10 29.97
C TRP A 8 -33.95 -0.72 29.82
N LEU A 9 -33.21 -0.94 30.91
CA LEU A 9 -31.98 -1.74 30.90
C LEU A 9 -32.25 -3.23 30.63
N ILE A 10 -33.37 -3.76 31.14
CA ILE A 10 -33.77 -5.16 30.90
C ILE A 10 -34.24 -5.36 29.46
N THR A 11 -34.94 -4.39 28.87
CA THR A 11 -35.33 -4.46 27.44
C THR A 11 -34.15 -4.35 26.48
N CYS A 12 -33.11 -3.58 26.82
CA CYS A 12 -31.87 -3.55 26.04
C CYS A 12 -31.05 -4.85 26.17
N TRP A 13 -31.06 -5.48 27.33
CA TRP A 13 -30.41 -6.78 27.53
C TRP A 13 -31.09 -7.90 26.73
N LEU A 14 -32.43 -7.95 26.73
CA LEU A 14 -33.17 -8.97 25.99
C LEU A 14 -33.09 -8.79 24.46
N TRP A 15 -32.92 -7.55 23.97
CA TRP A 15 -32.61 -7.29 22.56
C TRP A 15 -31.20 -7.73 22.15
N HIS A 16 -30.22 -7.67 23.06
CA HIS A 16 -28.87 -8.18 22.80
C HIS A 16 -28.75 -9.71 22.88
N THR A 17 -29.64 -10.39 23.62
CA THR A 17 -29.64 -11.87 23.66
C THR A 17 -30.52 -12.50 22.59
N ALA A 18 -31.48 -11.77 22.01
CA ALA A 18 -32.40 -12.29 21.00
C ALA A 18 -31.93 -12.07 19.54
N VAL A 19 -30.80 -11.40 19.33
CA VAL A 19 -30.17 -11.28 18.03
C VAL A 19 -28.83 -11.99 18.11
N VAL A 20 -28.68 -13.03 17.28
CA VAL A 20 -27.53 -13.93 17.16
C VAL A 20 -27.52 -15.10 18.17
N GLU A 21 -28.56 -15.94 18.13
CA GLU A 21 -28.28 -17.38 18.04
C GLU A 21 -27.67 -17.59 16.64
N ALA A 22 -26.36 -17.34 16.52
CA ALA A 22 -25.60 -17.86 15.39
C ALA A 22 -25.66 -19.38 15.54
N THR A 23 -26.51 -20.02 14.76
CA THR A 23 -26.35 -21.43 14.44
C THR A 23 -24.87 -21.62 14.11
N PRO A 24 -24.14 -22.55 14.76
CA PRO A 24 -22.75 -22.81 14.39
C PRO A 24 -22.75 -23.22 12.93
N THR A 25 -22.44 -22.28 12.05
CA THR A 25 -22.30 -22.50 10.63
C THR A 25 -21.03 -23.32 10.52
N THR A 26 -21.21 -24.63 10.34
CA THR A 26 -20.09 -25.50 9.98
C THR A 26 -19.31 -24.81 8.86
N PRO A 27 -18.02 -24.50 9.05
CA PRO A 27 -17.29 -23.70 8.08
C PRO A 27 -17.37 -24.38 6.71
N ARG A 28 -17.69 -23.62 5.65
CA ARG A 28 -17.77 -24.15 4.29
C ARG A 28 -16.50 -24.96 3.96
N PRO A 29 -16.58 -26.08 3.22
CA PRO A 29 -15.38 -26.79 2.78
C PRO A 29 -14.43 -25.83 2.03
N LEU A 30 -13.11 -26.00 2.23
CA LEU A 30 -12.12 -25.21 1.50
C LEU A 30 -12.20 -25.50 -0.02
N PRO A 31 -12.02 -24.48 -0.88
CA PRO A 31 -12.01 -24.68 -2.34
C PRO A 31 -10.98 -25.71 -2.79
N ALA A 32 -11.30 -26.59 -3.73
CA ALA A 32 -10.49 -27.77 -4.08
C ALA A 32 -9.33 -27.51 -5.08
N TYR A 33 -8.79 -26.30 -5.14
CA TYR A 33 -7.71 -25.92 -6.08
C TYR A 33 -6.37 -26.65 -5.85
N PRO A 34 -5.55 -26.91 -6.87
CA PRO A 34 -4.21 -27.50 -6.69
C PRO A 34 -3.20 -26.46 -6.19
N VAL A 35 -3.43 -25.90 -5.00
CA VAL A 35 -2.61 -24.79 -4.49
C VAL A 35 -1.21 -25.22 -4.10
N SER A 36 -0.26 -24.34 -4.36
CA SER A 36 1.11 -24.44 -3.88
C SER A 36 1.66 -23.03 -3.60
N MET A 37 2.77 -22.96 -2.87
CA MET A 37 3.42 -21.69 -2.54
C MET A 37 4.66 -21.52 -3.42
N ALA A 38 4.75 -20.38 -4.11
CA ALA A 38 5.95 -19.99 -4.83
C ALA A 38 7.11 -19.73 -3.87
N GLN A 39 8.33 -19.62 -4.39
CA GLN A 39 9.45 -19.12 -3.60
C GLN A 39 9.21 -17.67 -3.18
N HIS A 40 9.78 -17.30 -2.03
CA HIS A 40 9.80 -15.91 -1.59
C HIS A 40 10.53 -15.04 -2.64
N GLY A 41 10.02 -13.83 -2.83
CA GLY A 41 10.54 -12.86 -3.77
C GLY A 41 10.14 -11.45 -3.38
N LYS A 42 10.40 -10.51 -4.28
CA LYS A 42 10.02 -9.11 -4.14
C LYS A 42 9.30 -8.66 -5.39
N ILE A 43 8.33 -7.79 -5.20
CA ILE A 43 7.58 -7.14 -6.26
C ILE A 43 7.54 -5.63 -6.00
N TYR A 44 7.28 -4.86 -7.04
CA TYR A 44 7.30 -3.41 -6.95
C TYR A 44 5.96 -2.80 -7.34
N LEU A 45 5.51 -1.83 -6.56
CA LEU A 45 4.28 -1.08 -6.82
C LEU A 45 4.62 0.38 -7.07
N VAL A 46 4.06 0.94 -8.14
CA VAL A 46 4.19 2.35 -8.52
C VAL A 46 2.88 3.07 -8.21
N VAL A 47 2.94 4.15 -7.43
CA VAL A 47 1.75 4.92 -6.99
C VAL A 47 1.99 6.41 -7.22
N ARG A 48 1.12 7.06 -8.00
CA ARG A 48 1.10 8.52 -8.10
C ARG A 48 0.67 9.12 -6.75
N GLU A 49 1.41 10.11 -6.26
CA GLU A 49 0.95 10.85 -5.10
C GLU A 49 -0.24 11.74 -5.46
N GLY A 50 -1.36 11.54 -4.76
CA GLY A 50 -2.57 12.34 -4.90
C GLY A 50 -2.63 13.51 -3.91
N PRO A 51 -3.74 14.26 -3.90
CA PRO A 51 -3.99 15.31 -2.91
C PRO A 51 -3.84 14.80 -1.47
N GLU A 52 -3.45 15.68 -0.55
CA GLU A 52 -3.30 15.38 0.89
C GLU A 52 -2.34 14.22 1.20
N ASN A 53 -1.32 14.01 0.35
CA ASN A 53 -0.35 12.90 0.46
C ASN A 53 -0.99 11.52 0.28
N LEU A 54 -2.14 11.41 -0.39
CA LEU A 54 -2.71 10.11 -0.75
C LEU A 54 -1.71 9.31 -1.58
N GLY A 55 -1.52 8.03 -1.24
CA GLY A 55 -0.52 7.20 -1.90
C GLY A 55 0.89 7.31 -1.33
N SER A 56 1.13 8.17 -0.33
CA SER A 56 2.42 8.28 0.36
C SER A 56 2.64 7.17 1.40
N PRO A 57 3.90 6.89 1.79
CA PRO A 57 4.23 5.91 2.82
C PRO A 57 3.52 6.17 4.16
N GLY A 58 3.49 7.42 4.62
CA GLY A 58 2.85 7.82 5.86
C GLY A 58 1.34 7.65 5.81
N TYR A 59 0.72 7.92 4.65
CA TYR A 59 -0.70 7.65 4.43
C TYR A 59 -1.01 6.16 4.59
N PHE A 60 -0.31 5.27 3.89
CA PHE A 60 -0.56 3.82 4.00
C PHE A 60 -0.21 3.24 5.36
N ARG A 61 0.90 3.66 5.97
CA ARG A 61 1.27 3.26 7.34
C ARG A 61 0.17 3.60 8.34
N SER A 62 -0.44 4.79 8.21
CA SER A 62 -1.55 5.23 9.06
C SER A 62 -2.85 4.45 8.90
N ARG A 63 -2.96 3.68 7.82
CA ARG A 63 -4.10 2.81 7.50
C ARG A 63 -3.79 1.33 7.69
N GLY A 64 -2.59 1.00 8.14
CA GLY A 64 -2.15 -0.37 8.37
C GLY A 64 -1.61 -1.08 7.14
N GLY A 65 -1.53 -0.41 5.99
CA GLY A 65 -1.08 -1.01 4.74
C GLY A 65 -1.64 -0.36 3.48
N ILE A 66 -1.57 -1.10 2.38
CA ILE A 66 -2.02 -0.68 1.05
C ILE A 66 -3.24 -1.51 0.63
N SER A 67 -4.33 -0.86 0.23
CA SER A 67 -5.51 -1.49 -0.36
C SER A 67 -6.13 -0.60 -1.44
N GLN A 68 -6.98 -1.16 -2.32
CA GLN A 68 -7.61 -0.39 -3.40
C GLN A 68 -8.52 0.74 -2.89
N ALA A 69 -9.29 0.49 -1.84
CA ALA A 69 -10.14 1.50 -1.21
C ALA A 69 -9.35 2.76 -0.76
N LEU A 70 -8.05 2.61 -0.52
CA LEU A 70 -7.16 3.70 -0.11
C LEU A 70 -6.44 4.38 -1.30
N LEU A 71 -6.40 3.74 -2.48
CA LEU A 71 -5.83 4.31 -3.71
C LEU A 71 -6.82 5.23 -4.44
N HIS A 72 -8.13 5.10 -4.16
CA HIS A 72 -9.19 5.97 -4.69
C HIS A 72 -10.07 6.50 -3.54
N ALA A 73 -9.88 7.74 -3.08
CA ALA A 73 -10.79 8.36 -2.10
C ALA A 73 -11.46 9.63 -2.69
N PRO A 74 -12.77 9.92 -2.49
CA PRO A 74 -13.91 9.03 -2.27
C PRO A 74 -15.10 9.29 -3.25
N ARG A 75 -15.83 8.24 -3.62
CA ARG A 75 -17.30 8.28 -3.74
C ARG A 75 -17.87 7.07 -3.00
N ALA A 76 -17.54 6.96 -1.72
CA ALA A 76 -18.19 6.02 -0.83
C ALA A 76 -19.46 6.68 -0.28
N SER A 77 -20.62 6.23 -0.75
CA SER A 77 -21.82 6.26 0.07
C SER A 77 -21.55 5.44 1.33
N GLU A 78 -21.86 5.98 2.50
CA GLU A 78 -21.62 5.41 3.85
C GLU A 78 -22.33 4.06 4.12
N HIS A 79 -22.81 3.35 3.10
CA HIS A 79 -23.61 2.15 3.28
C HIS A 79 -22.99 1.01 2.45
N SER A 80 -22.50 0.00 3.18
CA SER A 80 -21.96 -1.30 2.78
C SER A 80 -20.44 -1.38 2.53
N ILE A 81 -19.79 -2.07 3.47
CA ILE A 81 -18.38 -2.49 3.53
C ILE A 81 -18.12 -3.70 2.59
N GLY A 82 -19.14 -4.26 1.94
CA GLY A 82 -19.13 -5.64 1.41
C GLY A 82 -18.60 -5.88 -0.01
N ALA A 83 -17.92 -4.92 -0.66
CA ALA A 83 -17.34 -5.13 -2.00
C ALA A 83 -16.19 -4.16 -2.35
N GLN A 84 -16.22 -2.93 -1.83
CA GLN A 84 -15.18 -1.91 -2.13
C GLN A 84 -13.84 -2.21 -1.44
N ASP A 85 -13.87 -2.92 -0.29
CA ASP A 85 -12.66 -3.39 0.40
C ASP A 85 -12.06 -4.64 -0.25
N LEU A 86 -12.86 -5.34 -1.07
CA LEU A 86 -12.52 -6.56 -1.80
C LEU A 86 -12.14 -6.32 -3.24
N ALA A 87 -12.44 -5.11 -3.74
CA ALA A 87 -12.04 -4.67 -5.07
C ALA A 87 -10.54 -5.00 -5.18
N GLY A 88 -10.30 -5.99 -6.03
CA GLY A 88 -9.01 -6.63 -6.15
C GLY A 88 -8.04 -5.55 -6.58
N VAL A 89 -6.98 -5.37 -5.79
CA VAL A 89 -5.87 -4.58 -6.30
C VAL A 89 -5.24 -5.43 -7.40
N GLU A 90 -5.75 -5.28 -8.62
CA GLU A 90 -4.99 -5.47 -9.84
C GLU A 90 -3.87 -4.42 -9.79
N MET A 91 -2.91 -4.69 -8.94
CA MET A 91 -1.67 -3.97 -8.95
C MET A 91 -0.87 -4.59 -10.08
N LEU A 92 -0.56 -3.73 -11.04
CA LEU A 92 0.56 -3.98 -11.91
C LEU A 92 1.79 -3.92 -11.01
N PHE A 93 2.32 -5.10 -10.75
CA PHE A 93 3.53 -5.24 -10.00
C PHE A 93 4.65 -5.41 -10.98
N GLU A 94 5.65 -4.58 -10.82
CA GLU A 94 6.86 -4.71 -11.60
C GLU A 94 7.72 -5.82 -10.99
N ALA A 95 8.23 -6.68 -11.86
CA ALA A 95 9.02 -7.84 -11.47
C ALA A 95 10.36 -7.44 -10.86
N ASP A 96 10.86 -6.27 -11.24
CA ASP A 96 12.10 -5.71 -10.74
C ASP A 96 12.04 -4.18 -10.60
N ASP A 97 13.11 -3.61 -10.05
CA ASP A 97 13.21 -2.18 -9.81
C ASP A 97 13.45 -1.37 -11.09
N ILE A 98 13.94 -1.99 -12.17
CA ILE A 98 14.15 -1.34 -13.46
C ILE A 98 12.79 -1.01 -14.07
N PHE A 99 11.90 -2.00 -14.20
CA PHE A 99 10.56 -1.74 -14.74
C PHE A 99 9.77 -0.75 -13.87
N ALA A 100 9.90 -0.82 -12.55
CA ALA A 100 9.28 0.15 -11.64
C ALA A 100 9.77 1.59 -11.86
N ARG A 101 11.07 1.79 -12.17
CA ARG A 101 11.61 3.11 -12.53
C ARG A 101 11.05 3.62 -13.84
N ARG A 102 10.97 2.75 -14.84
CA ARG A 102 10.44 3.08 -16.17
C ARG A 102 9.00 3.56 -16.08
N ASP A 103 8.20 2.83 -15.32
CA ASP A 103 6.81 3.18 -15.05
C ASP A 103 6.71 4.49 -14.29
N ALA A 104 7.41 4.63 -13.17
CA ALA A 104 7.38 5.87 -12.40
C ALA A 104 7.78 7.08 -13.26
N TRP A 105 8.77 6.92 -14.15
CA TRP A 105 9.16 7.97 -15.09
C TRP A 105 8.04 8.29 -16.08
N MET A 106 7.41 7.28 -16.68
CA MET A 106 6.25 7.46 -17.57
C MET A 106 5.10 8.19 -16.88
N GLU A 107 4.85 7.89 -15.60
CA GLU A 107 3.82 8.55 -14.79
C GLU A 107 4.11 10.04 -14.55
N ILE A 108 5.39 10.42 -14.48
CA ILE A 108 5.83 11.81 -14.37
C ILE A 108 5.76 12.53 -15.73
N VAL A 109 6.19 11.89 -16.82
CA VAL A 109 6.39 12.56 -18.12
C VAL A 109 5.21 12.53 -19.08
N ASN A 110 4.15 11.78 -18.79
CA ASN A 110 2.96 11.73 -19.65
C ASN A 110 2.20 13.07 -19.62
N GLN A 111 2.74 14.05 -20.37
CA GLN A 111 2.44 15.49 -20.36
C GLN A 111 1.14 15.92 -21.07
N GLY A 112 0.18 15.00 -21.28
CA GLY A 112 -1.05 15.27 -22.05
C GLY A 112 -2.37 15.41 -21.28
N GLY A 113 -2.41 15.14 -19.96
CA GLY A 113 -3.64 15.16 -19.16
C GLY A 113 -3.61 16.18 -18.01
N PRO A 114 -4.77 16.61 -17.48
CA PRO A 114 -4.86 17.56 -16.35
C PRO A 114 -4.26 17.07 -15.02
N ASP A 115 -3.82 15.81 -14.94
CA ASP A 115 -3.37 15.11 -13.72
C ASP A 115 -1.91 14.62 -13.81
N HIS A 116 -0.93 15.50 -14.09
CA HIS A 116 0.48 15.14 -13.97
C HIS A 116 0.85 14.90 -12.50
N ALA A 117 1.44 13.74 -12.21
CA ALA A 117 2.00 13.48 -10.89
C ALA A 117 3.25 14.33 -10.68
N GLN A 118 3.28 15.13 -9.62
CA GLN A 118 4.52 15.83 -9.20
C GLN A 118 5.51 14.87 -8.54
N ARG A 119 4.98 13.81 -7.93
CA ARG A 119 5.72 12.75 -7.25
C ARG A 119 5.06 11.41 -7.50
N VAL A 120 5.89 10.41 -7.73
CA VAL A 120 5.50 9.01 -7.85
C VAL A 120 6.29 8.19 -6.84
N TRP A 121 5.59 7.42 -6.03
CA TRP A 121 6.17 6.50 -5.05
C TRP A 121 6.41 5.13 -5.68
N ILE A 122 7.55 4.53 -5.35
CA ILE A 122 7.88 3.15 -5.69
C ILE A 122 8.04 2.37 -4.39
N TYR A 123 7.22 1.35 -4.19
CA TYR A 123 7.25 0.47 -3.03
C TYR A 123 7.87 -0.87 -3.41
N CYS A 124 8.81 -1.36 -2.61
CA CYS A 124 9.34 -2.72 -2.71
C CYS A 124 8.64 -3.58 -1.65
N ILE A 125 8.02 -4.67 -2.09
CA ILE A 125 7.08 -5.45 -1.30
C ILE A 125 7.56 -6.90 -1.26
N ALA A 126 7.56 -7.49 -0.07
CA ALA A 126 7.84 -8.91 0.10
C ALA A 126 6.66 -9.74 -0.41
N THR A 127 6.92 -10.82 -1.15
CA THR A 127 5.82 -11.70 -1.55
C THR A 127 5.23 -12.41 -0.34
N GLY A 128 3.98 -12.87 -0.47
CA GLY A 128 3.26 -13.60 0.56
C GLY A 128 1.99 -14.25 0.01
N PRO A 129 1.33 -15.14 0.77
CA PRO A 129 0.25 -15.97 0.26
C PRO A 129 -1.06 -15.21 -0.03
N ASN A 130 -1.16 -13.95 0.39
CA ASN A 130 -2.20 -13.02 -0.02
C ASN A 130 -2.03 -12.53 -1.47
N LEU A 131 -0.89 -12.79 -2.10
CA LEU A 131 -0.62 -12.45 -3.49
C LEU A 131 -0.87 -13.64 -4.41
N ARG A 132 -1.49 -13.37 -5.56
CA ARG A 132 -1.75 -14.35 -6.60
C ARG A 132 -1.29 -13.83 -7.96
N PRO A 133 -0.28 -14.43 -8.59
CA PRO A 133 0.08 -14.14 -9.97
C PRO A 133 -1.09 -14.52 -10.88
N VAL A 134 -1.40 -13.67 -11.85
CA VAL A 134 -2.35 -13.95 -12.92
C VAL A 134 -1.54 -14.22 -14.17
N GLU A 135 -1.67 -15.43 -14.71
CA GLU A 135 -1.09 -15.76 -16.00
C GLU A 135 -1.80 -14.94 -17.08
N VAL A 136 -1.05 -14.05 -17.73
CA VAL A 136 -1.54 -13.37 -18.92
C VAL A 136 -1.30 -14.31 -20.10
N PRO A 137 -2.30 -14.60 -20.94
CA PRO A 137 -2.12 -15.50 -22.08
C PRO A 137 -0.93 -15.06 -22.94
N ASP A 138 -0.11 -16.02 -23.39
CA ASP A 138 1.10 -15.86 -24.22
C ASP A 138 0.91 -15.04 -25.52
N ALA A 139 -0.32 -14.62 -25.82
CA ALA A 139 -0.69 -13.90 -27.04
C ALA A 139 -0.20 -12.43 -27.10
N LEU A 140 0.35 -11.88 -26.01
CA LEU A 140 0.83 -10.50 -25.97
C LEU A 140 2.34 -10.47 -25.66
N PRO A 141 3.21 -10.17 -26.66
CA PRO A 141 4.68 -10.18 -26.48
C PRO A 141 5.24 -9.15 -25.46
N ASN A 142 4.37 -8.32 -24.88
CA ASN A 142 4.69 -7.34 -23.84
C ASN A 142 3.72 -7.42 -22.64
N ALA A 143 3.01 -8.53 -22.47
CA ALA A 143 2.13 -8.71 -21.32
C ALA A 143 2.94 -8.65 -20.02
N ARG A 144 2.62 -7.68 -19.18
CA ARG A 144 3.22 -7.57 -17.86
C ARG A 144 2.57 -8.57 -16.91
N PRO A 145 3.35 -9.23 -16.03
CA PRO A 145 2.77 -10.12 -15.04
C PRO A 145 1.87 -9.30 -14.11
N VAL A 146 0.57 -9.62 -14.10
CA VAL A 146 -0.37 -9.00 -13.16
C VAL A 146 -0.36 -9.84 -11.89
N THR A 147 -0.23 -9.22 -10.72
CA THR A 147 -0.41 -9.92 -9.45
C THR A 147 -1.59 -9.29 -8.71
N ARG A 148 -2.57 -10.13 -8.35
CA ARG A 148 -3.73 -9.71 -7.57
C ARG A 148 -3.47 -9.94 -6.09
N VAL A 149 -4.02 -9.06 -5.25
CA VAL A 149 -3.88 -9.14 -3.80
C VAL A 149 -5.22 -9.37 -3.13
N LEU A 150 -5.28 -10.34 -2.23
CA LEU A 150 -6.43 -10.64 -1.40
C LEU A 150 -6.43 -9.74 -0.16
N GLY A 151 -7.41 -8.86 -0.03
CA GLY A 151 -7.64 -8.02 1.17
C GLY A 151 -6.67 -6.85 1.38
N GLY A 152 -5.56 -6.79 0.65
CA GLY A 152 -4.55 -5.74 0.75
C GLY A 152 -3.18 -6.25 1.20
N LEU A 153 -2.24 -5.31 1.32
CA LEU A 153 -0.87 -5.54 1.76
C LEU A 153 -0.66 -4.93 3.14
N PRO A 154 -0.47 -5.72 4.21
CA PRO A 154 -0.11 -5.19 5.51
C PRO A 154 1.16 -4.33 5.44
N TRP A 155 1.23 -3.28 6.24
CA TRP A 155 2.40 -2.39 6.27
C TRP A 155 3.71 -3.15 6.57
N SER A 156 3.63 -4.20 7.38
CA SER A 156 4.76 -5.08 7.70
C SER A 156 5.31 -5.87 6.51
N GLN A 157 4.57 -5.95 5.40
CA GLN A 157 4.97 -6.60 4.15
C GLN A 157 5.78 -5.67 3.23
N ILE A 158 5.75 -4.35 3.48
CA ILE A 158 6.51 -3.35 2.71
C ILE A 158 7.96 -3.35 3.19
N VAL A 159 8.93 -3.60 2.30
CA VAL A 159 10.36 -3.72 2.65
C VAL A 159 11.05 -2.36 2.71
N ARG A 160 10.75 -1.52 1.72
CA ARG A 160 11.35 -0.20 1.51
C ARG A 160 10.56 0.59 0.48
N TRP A 161 10.77 1.89 0.41
CA TRP A 161 10.17 2.76 -0.60
C TRP A 161 11.14 3.83 -1.08
N THR A 162 10.80 4.48 -2.18
CA THR A 162 11.48 5.67 -2.70
C THR A 162 10.48 6.54 -3.45
N ALA A 163 10.84 7.79 -3.71
CA ALA A 163 10.08 8.69 -4.57
C ALA A 163 10.88 9.05 -5.82
N LEU A 164 10.18 9.17 -6.95
CA LEU A 164 10.63 9.89 -8.12
C LEU A 164 9.85 11.20 -8.19
N GLU A 165 10.56 12.32 -8.25
CA GLU A 165 9.97 13.66 -8.29
C GLU A 165 10.18 14.30 -9.67
N GLY A 166 9.17 15.01 -10.18
CA GLY A 166 9.25 15.64 -11.51
C GLY A 166 10.32 16.72 -11.63
N HIS A 167 10.70 17.35 -10.52
CA HIS A 167 11.77 18.34 -10.48
C HIS A 167 13.18 17.72 -10.34
N ASN A 168 13.31 16.39 -10.25
CA ASN A 168 14.60 15.71 -10.25
C ASN A 168 15.40 16.09 -11.52
N ALA A 169 16.67 16.47 -11.34
CA ALA A 169 17.50 16.94 -12.44
C ALA A 169 17.65 15.89 -13.56
N GLN A 170 17.91 14.63 -13.19
CA GLN A 170 18.05 13.53 -14.16
C GLN A 170 16.75 13.30 -14.92
N VAL A 171 15.59 13.39 -14.25
CA VAL A 171 14.27 13.26 -14.90
C VAL A 171 14.07 14.37 -15.93
N ARG A 172 14.36 15.63 -15.57
CA ARG A 172 14.21 16.78 -16.47
C ARG A 172 15.17 16.71 -17.64
N ASP A 173 16.42 16.31 -17.40
CA ASP A 173 17.44 16.19 -18.45
C ASP A 173 17.05 15.09 -19.46
N LEU A 174 16.57 13.94 -18.98
CA LEU A 174 16.07 12.86 -19.83
C LEU A 174 14.81 13.26 -20.60
N PHE A 175 13.90 14.01 -19.96
CA PHE A 175 12.73 14.55 -20.63
C PHE A 175 13.10 15.52 -21.75
N GLN A 176 14.01 16.46 -21.49
CA GLN A 176 14.51 17.40 -22.49
C GLN A 176 15.15 16.67 -23.68
N HIS A 177 15.96 15.65 -23.41
CA HIS A 177 16.56 14.82 -24.44
C HIS A 177 15.51 14.07 -25.29
N MET A 178 14.43 13.59 -24.68
CA MET A 178 13.33 12.94 -25.42
C MET A 178 12.63 13.93 -26.37
N VAL A 179 12.31 15.13 -25.89
CA VAL A 179 11.66 16.20 -26.68
C VAL A 179 12.53 16.61 -27.87
N GLU A 180 13.84 16.71 -27.68
CA GLU A 180 14.78 17.11 -28.74
C GLU A 180 14.97 16.06 -29.84
N ASN A 181 14.66 14.79 -29.57
CA ASN A 181 14.92 13.68 -30.49
C ASN A 181 13.65 13.07 -31.13
N ASP A 182 12.48 13.72 -31.03
CA ASP A 182 11.22 13.35 -31.71
C ASP A 182 10.87 11.84 -31.62
N GLY A 183 11.06 11.22 -30.45
CA GLY A 183 10.87 9.79 -30.28
C GLY A 183 10.03 9.44 -29.05
N PRO A 184 8.98 8.60 -29.17
CA PRO A 184 8.27 8.01 -28.02
C PRO A 184 9.09 6.90 -27.33
N VAL A 185 10.41 6.88 -27.53
CA VAL A 185 11.31 5.84 -27.03
C VAL A 185 11.75 6.22 -25.64
N LEU A 186 11.51 5.32 -24.69
CA LEU A 186 12.00 5.46 -23.32
C LEU A 186 13.51 5.73 -23.35
N PRO A 187 13.99 6.86 -22.79
CA PRO A 187 15.41 7.18 -22.79
C PRO A 187 16.22 6.10 -22.08
N ALA A 188 17.36 5.69 -22.65
CA ALA A 188 18.22 4.64 -22.08
C ALA A 188 18.74 4.96 -20.66
N GLY A 189 18.72 6.25 -20.27
CA GLY A 189 19.11 6.68 -18.93
C GLY A 189 18.08 6.44 -17.83
N VAL A 190 16.82 6.10 -18.16
CA VAL A 190 15.74 5.93 -17.16
C VAL A 190 16.05 4.81 -16.16
N ASP A 191 16.65 3.71 -16.63
CA ASP A 191 17.02 2.57 -15.79
C ASP A 191 18.05 2.94 -14.71
N ASN A 192 18.85 3.97 -14.99
CA ASN A 192 19.96 4.40 -14.16
C ASN A 192 19.64 5.63 -13.31
N ILE A 193 18.38 6.07 -13.26
CA ILE A 193 17.99 7.20 -12.40
C ILE A 193 18.34 6.87 -10.94
N GLU A 194 19.11 7.73 -10.29
CA GLU A 194 19.51 7.52 -8.91
C GLU A 194 18.33 7.76 -7.96
N LEU A 195 18.03 6.75 -7.14
CA LEU A 195 16.91 6.77 -6.20
C LEU A 195 17.39 6.61 -4.75
N SER A 196 16.86 7.44 -3.86
CA SER A 196 17.14 7.37 -2.43
C SER A 196 16.12 6.49 -1.73
N TRP A 197 16.47 5.21 -1.57
CA TRP A 197 15.63 4.23 -0.89
C TRP A 197 15.61 4.42 0.62
N MET A 198 14.41 4.40 1.19
CA MET A 198 14.15 4.36 2.63
C MET A 198 13.75 2.96 3.07
N HIS A 199 14.38 2.48 4.15
CA HIS A 199 13.99 1.23 4.76
C HIS A 199 12.71 1.40 5.59
N ASN A 200 11.87 0.36 5.60
CA ASN A 200 10.73 0.28 6.50
C ASN A 200 11.14 -0.39 7.82
N ASP A 201 11.23 0.36 8.90
CA ASP A 201 11.55 -0.19 10.22
C ASP A 201 10.44 -1.12 10.77
N ASP A 202 9.20 -1.01 10.24
CA ASP A 202 8.08 -1.89 10.59
C ASP A 202 8.02 -3.18 9.73
N TYR A 203 8.94 -3.34 8.77
CA TYR A 203 9.02 -4.57 7.96
C TYR A 203 9.29 -5.78 8.85
N ASN A 204 8.49 -6.85 8.70
CA ASN A 204 8.71 -8.10 9.43
C ASN A 204 9.47 -9.12 8.57
N PRO A 205 10.72 -9.50 8.92
CA PRO A 205 11.50 -10.48 8.14
C PRO A 205 10.86 -11.86 8.03
N ALA A 206 9.90 -12.22 8.87
CA ALA A 206 9.19 -13.49 8.77
C ALA A 206 8.44 -13.65 7.43
N TRP A 207 8.14 -12.56 6.71
CA TRP A 207 7.63 -12.62 5.34
C TRP A 207 8.55 -13.37 4.37
N GLN A 208 9.85 -13.47 4.66
CA GLN A 208 10.82 -14.17 3.80
C GLN A 208 10.61 -15.69 3.76
N ALA A 209 9.81 -16.24 4.67
CA ALA A 209 9.41 -17.65 4.67
C ALA A 209 8.28 -17.95 3.70
N TYR A 210 7.62 -16.94 3.13
CA TYR A 210 6.42 -17.11 2.33
C TYR A 210 6.56 -16.49 0.94
N GLY A 211 5.91 -17.13 -0.05
CA GLY A 211 5.78 -16.63 -1.41
C GLY A 211 4.32 -16.48 -1.82
N ALA A 212 4.11 -16.07 -3.06
CA ALA A 212 2.77 -15.94 -3.64
C ALA A 212 2.08 -17.31 -3.76
N VAL A 213 0.74 -17.33 -3.70
CA VAL A 213 -0.04 -18.55 -3.92
C VAL A 213 -0.22 -18.82 -5.40
N LEU A 214 -0.01 -20.08 -5.80
CA LEU A 214 -0.19 -20.60 -7.15
C LEU A 214 -1.39 -21.57 -7.20
N GLY A 215 -1.93 -21.80 -8.40
CA GLY A 215 -2.96 -22.82 -8.64
C GLY A 215 -4.40 -22.39 -8.37
N ILE A 216 -4.66 -21.13 -7.98
CA ILE A 216 -6.00 -20.56 -7.91
C ILE A 216 -6.42 -20.07 -9.33
N PRO A 217 -7.54 -20.55 -9.90
CA PRO A 217 -7.97 -20.21 -11.26
C PRO A 217 -8.10 -18.69 -11.50
N PRO A 218 -7.57 -18.11 -12.60
CA PRO A 218 -7.54 -16.67 -12.85
C PRO A 218 -8.93 -16.01 -12.72
N ASP A 219 -9.95 -16.72 -13.19
CA ASP A 219 -11.38 -16.43 -13.26
C ASP A 219 -12.17 -16.75 -11.98
N VAL A 220 -11.50 -17.02 -10.85
CA VAL A 220 -12.15 -17.38 -9.57
C VAL A 220 -13.19 -16.36 -9.08
N PHE A 221 -13.05 -15.08 -9.43
CA PHE A 221 -14.03 -14.03 -9.10
C PHE A 221 -15.06 -13.80 -10.21
N GLU A 222 -14.88 -14.38 -11.40
CA GLU A 222 -15.82 -14.30 -12.53
C GLU A 222 -16.81 -15.47 -12.49
N ASN A 223 -16.38 -16.62 -11.96
CA ASN A 223 -17.17 -17.84 -11.83
C ASN A 223 -17.55 -18.13 -10.37
N LEU A 224 -18.47 -17.33 -9.83
CA LEU A 224 -18.80 -17.33 -8.40
C LEU A 224 -19.70 -18.49 -7.94
N GLU A 225 -20.22 -19.35 -8.82
CA GLU A 225 -21.06 -20.53 -8.46
C GLU A 225 -22.18 -20.26 -7.42
N GLY A 226 -22.80 -19.07 -7.44
CA GLY A 226 -23.84 -18.67 -6.49
C GLY A 226 -23.33 -18.08 -5.16
N LEU A 227 -22.02 -17.89 -5.03
CA LEU A 227 -21.37 -17.16 -3.95
C LEU A 227 -21.23 -15.67 -4.28
N THR A 228 -20.95 -14.86 -3.27
CA THR A 228 -20.50 -13.48 -3.48
C THR A 228 -18.98 -13.43 -3.67
N GLU A 229 -18.44 -12.36 -4.26
CA GLU A 229 -16.99 -12.14 -4.33
C GLU A 229 -16.35 -12.13 -2.92
N HIS A 230 -17.09 -11.62 -1.95
CA HIS A 230 -16.73 -11.62 -0.54
C HIS A 230 -16.57 -13.02 0.01
N ASP A 231 -17.59 -13.86 -0.15
CA ASP A 231 -17.55 -15.27 0.22
C ASP A 231 -16.32 -15.98 -0.35
N VAL A 232 -16.06 -15.78 -1.64
CA VAL A 232 -14.92 -16.36 -2.34
C VAL A 232 -13.60 -15.84 -1.76
N ALA A 233 -13.47 -14.53 -1.54
CA ALA A 233 -12.27 -13.95 -0.96
C ALA A 233 -11.99 -14.47 0.45
N ARG A 234 -13.03 -14.65 1.28
CA ARG A 234 -12.90 -15.18 2.64
C ARG A 234 -12.45 -16.64 2.60
N ASP A 235 -13.03 -17.44 1.71
CA ASP A 235 -12.63 -18.83 1.49
C ASP A 235 -11.19 -18.95 0.97
N LEU A 236 -10.77 -18.04 0.08
CA LEU A 236 -9.39 -17.96 -0.39
C LEU A 236 -8.43 -17.57 0.74
N MET A 237 -8.77 -16.57 1.56
CA MET A 237 -7.95 -16.21 2.73
C MET A 237 -7.82 -17.38 3.72
N ARG A 238 -8.91 -18.12 3.94
CA ARG A 238 -8.86 -19.34 4.75
C ARG A 238 -7.99 -20.42 4.11
N LEU A 239 -8.05 -20.58 2.79
CA LEU A 239 -7.24 -21.54 2.05
C LEU A 239 -5.74 -21.22 2.16
N VAL A 240 -5.35 -19.96 1.94
CA VAL A 240 -3.93 -19.55 1.95
C VAL A 240 -3.32 -19.50 3.36
N THR A 241 -4.16 -19.49 4.40
CA THR A 241 -3.75 -19.59 5.81
C THR A 241 -4.01 -20.97 6.42
N SER A 242 -4.33 -21.98 5.59
CA SER A 242 -4.62 -23.35 6.02
C SER A 242 -3.39 -24.26 5.99
N SER A 243 -3.53 -25.42 6.64
CA SER A 243 -2.55 -26.53 6.56
C SER A 243 -2.34 -27.10 5.16
N ARG A 244 -3.22 -26.80 4.20
CA ARG A 244 -3.06 -27.25 2.83
C ARG A 244 -1.99 -26.46 2.08
N LEU A 245 -1.86 -25.16 2.34
CA LEU A 245 -0.80 -24.34 1.76
C LEU A 245 0.45 -24.31 2.65
N VAL A 246 0.26 -24.24 3.97
CA VAL A 246 1.32 -24.17 4.97
C VAL A 246 1.15 -25.31 5.96
N PRO A 247 1.67 -26.53 5.68
CA PRO A 247 1.43 -27.71 6.52
C PRO A 247 1.95 -27.58 7.95
N ASP A 248 3.11 -26.96 8.13
CA ASP A 248 3.71 -26.72 9.44
C ASP A 248 2.86 -25.75 10.28
N GLU A 249 2.49 -26.17 11.49
CA GLU A 249 1.62 -25.39 12.40
C GLU A 249 2.29 -24.09 12.83
N GLN A 250 3.58 -24.14 13.21
CA GLN A 250 4.28 -22.95 13.70
C GLN A 250 4.38 -21.88 12.61
N SER A 251 4.75 -22.27 11.39
CA SER A 251 4.77 -21.38 10.23
C SER A 251 3.38 -20.84 9.94
N ARG A 252 2.35 -21.68 10.00
CA ARG A 252 0.97 -21.23 9.80
C ARG A 252 0.52 -20.18 10.84
N GLN A 253 0.86 -20.36 12.12
CA GLN A 253 0.59 -19.37 13.16
C GLN A 253 1.33 -18.04 12.92
N VAL A 254 2.58 -18.10 12.50
CA VAL A 254 3.35 -16.90 12.11
C VAL A 254 2.66 -16.19 10.94
N LEU A 255 2.27 -16.90 9.89
CA LEU A 255 1.58 -16.32 8.74
C LEU A 255 0.25 -15.65 9.13
N ARG A 256 -0.55 -16.32 9.96
CA ARG A 256 -1.82 -15.77 10.46
C ARG A 256 -1.61 -14.50 11.28
N GLY A 257 -0.54 -14.45 12.09
CA GLY A 257 -0.13 -13.24 12.80
C GLY A 257 0.35 -12.12 11.87
N LEU A 258 1.11 -12.44 10.82
CA LEU A 258 1.56 -11.47 9.82
C LEU A 258 0.39 -10.83 9.04
N LEU A 259 -0.62 -11.62 8.72
CA LEU A 259 -1.83 -11.19 8.02
C LEU A 259 -2.91 -10.64 8.95
N ASP A 260 -2.76 -10.78 10.26
CA ASP A 260 -3.84 -10.50 11.23
C ASP A 260 -5.15 -11.23 10.85
N TRP A 261 -5.01 -12.50 10.48
CA TRP A 261 -6.07 -13.36 9.97
C TRP A 261 -5.95 -14.78 10.53
N ASP A 262 -6.59 -15.02 11.68
CA ASP A 262 -6.69 -16.35 12.29
C ASP A 262 -8.15 -16.75 12.47
N MET A 263 -8.68 -17.55 11.55
CA MET A 263 -10.07 -18.02 11.63
C MET A 263 -10.30 -19.12 12.68
N ASP A 264 -9.25 -19.70 13.23
CA ASP A 264 -9.40 -20.67 14.32
C ASP A 264 -9.61 -19.93 15.65
N ALA A 265 -8.92 -18.80 15.85
CA ALA A 265 -9.09 -17.92 17.01
C ALA A 265 -10.27 -16.94 16.86
N GLU A 266 -10.52 -16.44 15.66
CA GLU A 266 -11.60 -15.52 15.31
C GLU A 266 -12.48 -16.14 14.18
N PRO A 267 -13.39 -17.09 14.48
CA PRO A 267 -14.19 -17.77 13.44
C PRO A 267 -15.04 -16.84 12.57
N GLU A 268 -15.46 -15.72 13.15
CA GLU A 268 -16.24 -14.67 12.49
C GLU A 268 -15.35 -13.61 11.80
N ARG A 269 -14.02 -13.78 11.79
CA ARG A 269 -13.09 -12.86 11.13
C ARG A 269 -13.50 -12.64 9.69
N ASP A 270 -13.65 -11.37 9.36
CA ASP A 270 -14.10 -10.96 8.05
C ASP A 270 -13.39 -9.69 7.58
N PHE A 271 -13.44 -9.39 6.28
CA PHE A 271 -12.79 -8.20 5.71
C PHE A 271 -13.27 -6.88 6.33
N PRO A 272 -12.41 -5.84 6.36
CA PRO A 272 -11.12 -5.70 5.67
C PRO A 272 -9.96 -6.45 6.34
N LEU A 273 -8.95 -6.84 5.55
CA LEU A 273 -7.73 -7.46 6.09
C LEU A 273 -6.97 -6.47 6.99
N LEU A 274 -6.85 -5.22 6.55
CA LEU A 274 -6.13 -4.17 7.25
C LEU A 274 -7.02 -3.53 8.34
N ARG A 275 -6.76 -3.85 9.61
CA ARG A 275 -7.54 -3.34 10.76
C ARG A 275 -6.81 -2.26 11.56
N TYR A 276 -5.48 -2.31 11.63
CA TYR A 276 -4.68 -1.50 12.54
C TYR A 276 -3.66 -0.65 11.80
N GLY A 277 -3.91 0.65 11.77
CA GLY A 277 -2.93 1.64 11.32
C GLY A 277 -2.16 2.26 12.47
N GLN A 278 -0.95 2.72 12.19
CA GLN A 278 -0.14 3.48 13.15
C GLN A 278 -0.35 4.98 12.89
N PRO A 279 -0.94 5.74 13.83
CA PRO A 279 -1.27 7.13 13.58
C PRO A 279 -0.03 7.93 13.17
N THR A 280 -0.20 8.82 12.19
CA THR A 280 0.87 9.71 11.74
C THR A 280 1.27 10.62 12.90
N MET A 281 2.56 10.64 13.24
CA MET A 281 3.08 11.57 14.26
C MET A 281 2.84 13.02 13.80
N LEU A 282 2.49 13.90 14.73
CA LEU A 282 2.15 15.30 14.43
C LEU A 282 3.31 16.01 13.71
N GLU A 283 4.54 15.73 14.12
CA GLU A 283 5.77 16.26 13.54
C GLU A 283 5.92 15.78 12.08
N ALA A 284 5.67 14.50 11.81
CA ALA A 284 5.75 13.95 10.47
C ALA A 284 4.67 14.55 9.54
N ALA A 285 3.46 14.75 10.06
CA ALA A 285 2.37 15.40 9.34
C ALA A 285 2.62 16.89 9.07
N ALA A 286 3.31 17.58 9.99
CA ALA A 286 3.68 18.98 9.81
C ALA A 286 4.82 19.15 8.81
N LEU A 287 5.85 18.29 8.91
CA LEU A 287 7.02 18.33 8.03
C LEU A 287 6.66 18.02 6.58
N SER A 288 5.75 17.06 6.31
CA SER A 288 5.37 16.72 4.93
C SER A 288 4.71 17.88 4.18
N ARG A 289 4.19 18.90 4.87
CA ARG A 289 3.56 20.09 4.28
C ARG A 289 4.55 21.19 3.87
N ILE A 290 5.82 21.07 4.26
CA ILE A 290 6.84 22.06 3.93
C ILE A 290 7.26 21.89 2.45
N PRO A 291 7.38 22.98 1.66
CA PRO A 291 7.90 22.90 0.30
C PRO A 291 9.42 22.65 0.33
N TRP A 292 9.81 21.38 0.51
CA TRP A 292 11.20 20.96 0.70
C TRP A 292 12.12 21.27 -0.47
N GLU A 293 11.59 21.52 -1.66
CA GLU A 293 12.36 22.00 -2.82
C GLU A 293 13.14 23.30 -2.54
N ARG A 294 12.69 24.10 -1.55
CA ARG A 294 13.33 25.35 -1.16
C ARG A 294 14.34 25.20 -0.04
N VAL A 295 14.44 24.03 0.57
CA VAL A 295 15.28 23.76 1.73
C VAL A 295 16.39 22.81 1.31
N GLN A 296 17.65 23.23 1.44
CA GLN A 296 18.78 22.39 1.06
C GLN A 296 18.99 21.28 2.12
N ILE A 297 18.52 20.07 1.81
CA ILE A 297 18.73 18.86 2.60
C ILE A 297 19.21 17.70 1.71
N PRO A 298 19.89 16.69 2.27
CA PRO A 298 20.26 15.50 1.52
C PRO A 298 19.03 14.78 0.93
N PRO A 299 19.14 14.12 -0.25
CA PRO A 299 18.04 13.42 -0.89
C PRO A 299 17.34 12.39 0.01
N SER A 300 18.10 11.62 0.80
CA SER A 300 17.54 10.65 1.74
C SER A 300 16.70 11.30 2.84
N LEU A 301 17.06 12.51 3.27
CA LEU A 301 16.29 13.27 4.24
C LEU A 301 15.03 13.87 3.60
N GLN A 302 15.11 14.28 2.33
CA GLN A 302 13.97 14.76 1.55
C GLN A 302 12.90 13.68 1.39
N VAL A 303 13.30 12.45 1.03
CA VAL A 303 12.35 11.32 0.96
C VAL A 303 11.71 11.05 2.33
N ALA A 304 12.49 11.13 3.43
CA ALA A 304 11.97 10.92 4.78
C ALA A 304 10.90 11.94 5.19
N VAL A 305 11.17 13.22 5.00
CA VAL A 305 10.23 14.29 5.39
C VAL A 305 8.97 14.28 4.53
N VAL A 306 9.08 14.04 3.21
CA VAL A 306 7.91 14.04 2.32
C VAL A 306 7.09 12.75 2.43
N SER A 307 7.72 11.63 2.82
CA SER A 307 7.01 10.37 3.03
C SER A 307 6.04 10.40 4.20
N GLY A 308 6.20 11.32 5.16
CA GLY A 308 5.45 11.29 6.41
C GLY A 308 5.84 10.14 7.35
N VAL A 309 6.89 9.38 7.04
CA VAL A 309 7.51 8.37 7.90
C VAL A 309 8.94 8.81 8.17
N ILE A 310 9.16 9.46 9.32
CA ILE A 310 10.45 10.06 9.65
C ILE A 310 10.94 9.58 11.01
N ALA A 311 12.22 9.20 11.08
CA ALA A 311 12.87 8.88 12.34
C ALA A 311 13.14 10.15 13.16
N VAL A 312 13.20 10.05 14.48
CA VAL A 312 13.44 11.20 15.39
C VAL A 312 14.71 11.98 15.02
N GLY A 313 15.81 11.28 14.71
CA GLY A 313 17.07 11.92 14.33
C GLY A 313 16.97 12.68 13.00
N GLN A 314 16.23 12.14 12.03
CA GLN A 314 15.96 12.80 10.75
C GLN A 314 15.07 14.03 10.95
N CYS A 315 14.07 13.96 11.83
CA CYS A 315 13.21 15.09 12.18
C CYS A 315 14.02 16.28 12.72
N SER A 316 14.94 16.03 13.67
CA SER A 316 15.82 17.09 14.20
C SER A 316 16.66 17.73 13.10
N ALA A 317 17.28 16.91 12.23
CA ALA A 317 18.09 17.41 11.12
C ALA A 317 17.27 18.26 10.13
N ALA A 318 16.02 17.85 9.86
CA ALA A 318 15.11 18.57 8.99
C ALA A 318 14.71 19.93 9.59
N LEU A 319 14.36 19.96 10.88
CA LEU A 319 14.01 21.19 11.60
C LEU A 319 15.19 22.17 11.65
N ASP A 320 16.41 21.68 11.88
CA ASP A 320 17.63 22.51 11.85
C ASP A 320 17.88 23.11 10.45
N ALA A 321 17.60 22.36 9.39
CA ALA A 321 17.75 22.84 8.01
C ALA A 321 16.71 23.92 7.67
N VAL A 322 15.45 23.73 8.07
CA VAL A 322 14.39 24.74 7.96
C VAL A 322 14.82 26.00 8.71
N ARG A 323 15.24 25.86 9.97
CA ARG A 323 15.71 26.97 10.79
C ARG A 323 16.84 27.74 10.10
N LYS A 324 17.88 27.07 9.62
CA LYS A 324 19.00 27.72 8.90
C LYS A 324 18.58 28.44 7.62
N THR A 325 17.55 27.93 6.93
CA THR A 325 17.05 28.49 5.68
C THR A 325 16.22 29.74 5.92
N PHE A 326 15.36 29.74 6.95
CA PHE A 326 14.42 30.83 7.22
C PHE A 326 14.87 31.84 8.29
N GLU A 327 15.82 31.50 9.17
CA GLU A 327 16.43 32.48 10.10
C GLU A 327 17.45 33.40 9.43
N LYS A 328 17.92 33.06 8.22
CA LYS A 328 18.69 33.97 7.36
C LYS A 328 17.76 34.98 6.67
N GLY A 329 17.02 35.77 7.44
CA GLY A 329 16.29 36.95 6.96
C GLY A 329 17.25 38.02 6.39
N PRO A 330 16.75 38.98 5.60
CA PRO A 330 17.58 39.84 4.75
C PRO A 330 18.59 40.60 5.60
N LYS A 331 19.89 40.47 5.26
CA LYS A 331 20.93 41.35 5.81
C LYS A 331 20.48 42.78 5.55
N GLY A 332 20.05 43.46 6.62
CA GLY A 332 19.59 44.84 6.55
C GLY A 332 20.62 45.66 5.78
N ARG A 333 20.19 46.25 4.67
CA ARG A 333 20.87 47.43 4.13
C ARG A 333 20.87 48.44 5.27
N ARG A 334 22.00 48.60 5.95
CA ARG A 334 22.25 49.76 6.81
C ARG A 334 21.93 50.98 5.96
N GLY A 335 20.92 51.73 6.39
CA GLY A 335 20.59 53.01 5.80
C GLY A 335 21.86 53.84 5.71
N VAL A 336 22.22 54.23 4.49
CA VAL A 336 23.06 55.39 4.27
C VAL A 336 22.15 56.56 4.57
N ALA A 337 22.26 57.11 5.78
CA ALA A 337 21.72 58.43 6.07
C ALA A 337 22.52 59.43 5.22
N SER A 338 21.82 60.15 4.35
CA SER A 338 22.30 61.36 3.68
C SER A 338 21.59 62.55 4.30
#